data_AF-A0A2V8T4C4-F1
#
_entry.id   AF-A0A2V8T4C4-F1
#
_cell.length_a   1.000
_cell.length_b   1.000
_cell.length_c   1.000
_cell.angle_alpha   90.00
_cell.angle_beta   90.00
_cell.angle_gamma   90.00
#
_symmetry.space_group_name_H-M   'P 1'
#
loop_
_entity.id
_entity.type
_entity.pdbx_description
1 polymer ?
#
loop_
_entity_poly.entity_id
_entity_poly.type
_entity_poly.pdbx_seq_one_letter_code
_entity_poly.pdbx_strand_id
1 'polypeptide(L)'
;MQSHTKVRIFGLFSFLFCVGAIAYNWHLLITEGRYYLQASGLSPIGALLGLAILFFPRNAFKSKPRDKKSVAIMLIVGIIGMILGGINFYLMDHYK
;
A
#
# COMPACT_ATOMS: atom_id res chain seq x y z
N MET A 1 7.49 10.87 -22.22
CA MET A 1 6.14 10.43 -21.81
C MET A 1 6.22 8.95 -21.43
N GLN A 2 6.11 8.58 -20.15
CA GLN A 2 5.97 7.17 -19.83
C GLN A 2 4.63 6.66 -20.34
N SER A 3 4.62 5.49 -20.99
CA SER A 3 3.39 4.83 -21.40
C SER A 3 2.58 4.48 -20.15
N HIS A 4 1.28 4.81 -20.15
CA HIS A 4 0.36 4.47 -19.06
C HIS A 4 0.40 2.98 -18.69
N THR A 5 0.69 2.10 -19.64
CA THR A 5 0.87 0.66 -19.42
C THR A 5 2.04 0.36 -18.48
N LYS A 6 3.19 1.03 -18.65
CA LYS A 6 4.37 0.81 -17.79
C LYS A 6 4.10 1.23 -16.34
N VAL A 7 3.41 2.36 -16.17
CA VAL A 7 3.00 2.87 -14.85
C VAL A 7 2.02 1.92 -14.16
N ARG A 8 1.05 1.37 -14.92
CA ARG A 8 0.12 0.38 -14.39
C ARG A 8 0.80 -0.91 -13.96
N ILE A 9 1.72 -1.43 -14.77
CA ILE A 9 2.49 -2.63 -14.41
C ILE A 9 3.30 -2.39 -13.13
N PHE A 10 3.92 -1.21 -12.99
CA PHE A 10 4.60 -0.84 -11.77
C PHE A 10 3.64 -0.80 -10.57
N GLY A 11 2.48 -0.16 -10.70
CA GLY A 11 1.46 -0.14 -9.64
C GLY A 11 0.96 -1.54 -9.24
N LEU A 12 0.74 -2.41 -10.23
CA LEU A 12 0.37 -3.81 -9.99
C LEU A 12 1.48 -4.57 -9.26
N PHE A 13 2.72 -4.42 -9.69
CA PHE A 13 3.87 -5.06 -9.04
C PHE A 13 4.03 -4.58 -7.60
N SER A 14 3.96 -3.26 -7.36
CA SER A 14 4.02 -2.68 -6.01
C SER A 14 2.87 -3.18 -5.13
N PHE A 15 1.65 -3.28 -5.66
CA PHE A 15 0.52 -3.83 -4.93
C PHE A 15 0.76 -5.29 -4.54
N LEU A 16 1.11 -6.14 -5.49
CA LEU A 16 1.37 -7.56 -5.25
C LEU A 16 2.51 -7.77 -4.26
N PHE A 17 3.59 -6.99 -4.38
CA PHE A 17 4.72 -7.04 -3.45
C PHE A 17 4.28 -6.70 -2.01
N CYS A 18 3.49 -5.63 -1.83
CA CYS A 18 3.02 -5.23 -0.51
C CYS A 18 2.02 -6.23 0.09
N VAL A 19 1.10 -6.77 -0.73
CA VAL A 19 0.18 -7.82 -0.26
C VAL A 19 0.94 -9.09 0.11
N GLY A 20 1.94 -9.47 -0.70
CA GLY A 20 2.84 -10.57 -0.38
C GLY A 20 3.60 -10.36 0.94
N ALA A 21 4.09 -9.14 1.18
CA ALA A 21 4.73 -8.79 2.44
C ALA A 21 3.77 -8.91 3.63
N ILE A 22 2.51 -8.47 3.51
CA ILE A 22 1.49 -8.65 4.55
C ILE A 22 1.28 -10.14 4.84
N ALA A 23 1.04 -10.95 3.80
CA ALA A 23 0.79 -12.38 3.94
C ALA A 23 1.98 -13.13 4.54
N TYR A 24 3.20 -12.80 4.11
CA TYR A 24 4.42 -13.37 4.65
C TYR A 24 4.62 -13.01 6.13
N ASN A 25 4.29 -11.78 6.51
CA ASN A 25 4.43 -11.33 7.90
C ASN A 25 3.40 -12.03 8.82
N TRP A 26 2.18 -12.26 8.32
CA TRP A 26 1.19 -13.11 8.99
C TRP A 26 1.66 -14.57 9.11
N HIS A 27 2.25 -15.12 8.05
CA HIS A 27 2.83 -16.47 8.11
C HIS A 27 3.91 -16.56 9.19
N LEU A 28 4.87 -15.64 9.21
CA LEU A 28 5.93 -15.57 10.24
C LEU A 28 5.33 -15.49 11.65
N LEU A 29 4.28 -14.70 11.84
CA LEU A 29 3.62 -14.57 13.13
C LEU A 29 3.03 -15.90 13.58
N ILE A 30 2.35 -16.61 12.69
CA ILE A 30 1.70 -17.89 12.99
C ILE A 30 2.74 -19.00 13.21
N THR A 31 3.79 -19.06 12.40
CA THR A 31 4.75 -20.18 12.44
C THR A 31 5.89 -19.98 13.44
N GLU A 32 6.31 -18.73 13.66
CA GLU A 32 7.50 -18.40 14.44
C GLU A 32 7.22 -17.45 15.61
N GLY A 33 5.97 -16.99 15.78
CA GLY A 33 5.58 -16.08 16.86
C GLY A 33 6.19 -14.68 16.75
N ARG A 34 6.71 -14.31 15.56
CA ARG A 34 7.37 -13.02 15.32
C ARG A 34 6.89 -12.37 14.03
N TYR A 35 6.96 -11.04 13.96
CA TYR A 35 6.64 -10.29 12.74
C TYR A 35 7.54 -9.05 12.65
N TYR A 36 7.70 -8.54 11.43
CA TYR A 36 8.40 -7.29 11.17
C TYR A 36 7.46 -6.10 11.40
N LEU A 37 7.77 -5.27 12.40
CA LEU A 37 7.01 -4.07 12.76
C LEU A 37 6.85 -3.08 11.60
N GLN A 38 7.92 -2.87 10.83
CA GLN A 38 7.89 -1.95 9.69
C GLN A 38 6.94 -2.46 8.59
N ALA A 39 6.97 -3.77 8.32
CA ALA A 39 6.14 -4.37 7.30
C ALA A 39 4.66 -4.44 7.71
N SER A 40 4.34 -4.57 9.00
CA SER A 40 2.95 -4.62 9.47
C SER A 40 2.23 -3.28 9.27
N GLY A 41 2.91 -2.15 9.49
CA GLY A 41 2.33 -0.83 9.29
C GLY A 41 2.44 -0.29 7.85
N LEU A 42 3.61 -0.45 7.21
CA LEU A 42 3.88 0.18 5.91
C LEU A 42 3.31 -0.59 4.72
N SER A 43 3.22 -1.92 4.80
CA SER A 43 2.77 -2.72 3.65
C SER A 43 1.31 -2.44 3.27
N PRO A 44 0.35 -2.26 4.21
CA PRO A 44 -1.01 -1.85 3.86
C PRO A 44 -1.08 -0.48 3.15
N ILE A 45 -0.26 0.49 3.59
CA ILE A 45 -0.13 1.80 2.94
C ILE A 45 0.41 1.62 1.51
N GLY A 46 1.50 0.86 1.37
CA GLY A 46 2.14 0.58 0.07
C GLY A 46 1.22 -0.15 -0.91
N ALA A 47 0.39 -1.08 -0.42
CA ALA A 47 -0.59 -1.79 -1.22
C ALA A 47 -1.65 -0.82 -1.79
N LEU A 48 -2.22 0.06 -0.96
CA LEU A 48 -3.19 1.05 -1.42
C LEU A 48 -2.58 2.07 -2.38
N LEU A 49 -1.33 2.49 -2.15
CA LEU A 49 -0.61 3.34 -3.09
C LEU A 49 -0.39 2.63 -4.43
N GLY A 50 0.00 1.36 -4.42
CA GLY A 50 0.11 0.52 -5.63
C GLY A 50 -1.21 0.45 -6.41
N LEU A 51 -2.33 0.25 -5.72
CA LEU A 51 -3.67 0.30 -6.32
C LEU A 51 -4.00 1.67 -6.90
N ALA A 52 -3.69 2.76 -6.18
CA ALA A 52 -3.92 4.11 -6.68
C ALA A 52 -3.13 4.40 -7.95
N ILE A 53 -1.88 3.92 -8.05
CA ILE A 53 -1.04 4.04 -9.25
C ILE A 53 -1.63 3.21 -10.40
N LEU A 54 -2.13 2.00 -10.11
CA LEU A 54 -2.75 1.10 -11.09
C LEU A 54 -4.03 1.71 -11.71
N PHE A 55 -4.93 2.24 -10.88
CA PHE A 55 -6.20 2.80 -11.35
C PHE A 55 -6.07 4.24 -11.87
N PHE A 56 -5.19 5.05 -11.28
CA PHE A 56 -5.00 6.46 -11.62
C PHE A 56 -3.55 6.76 -12.08
N PRO A 57 -3.03 6.08 -13.13
CA PRO A 57 -1.64 6.20 -13.57
C PRO A 57 -1.28 7.61 -14.04
N ARG A 58 -2.28 8.42 -14.41
CA ARG A 58 -2.10 9.81 -14.89
C ARG A 58 -1.72 10.78 -13.77
N ASN A 59 -1.96 10.40 -12.52
CA ASN A 59 -1.75 11.22 -11.33
C ASN A 59 -0.50 10.81 -10.54
N ALA A 60 -0.03 9.58 -10.70
CA ALA A 60 1.06 8.97 -9.92
C ALA A 60 2.44 9.64 -10.07
N PHE A 61 2.76 10.19 -11.25
CA PHE A 61 4.12 10.67 -11.58
C PHE A 61 4.16 12.14 -12.02
N LYS A 62 3.12 12.93 -11.72
CA LYS A 62 3.13 14.36 -12.05
C LYS A 62 3.67 15.17 -10.88
N SER A 63 4.72 15.96 -11.16
CA SER A 63 5.36 16.88 -10.22
C SER A 63 4.43 17.97 -9.67
N LYS A 64 3.27 18.18 -10.32
CA LYS A 64 2.19 19.04 -9.82
C LYS A 64 0.85 18.32 -9.89
N PRO A 65 0.09 18.24 -8.79
CA PRO A 65 -1.31 17.83 -8.86
C PRO A 65 -2.06 18.84 -9.73
N ARG A 66 -2.68 18.34 -10.81
CA ARG A 66 -3.39 19.20 -11.77
C ARG A 66 -4.78 19.61 -11.27
N ASP A 67 -5.31 18.90 -10.28
CA ASP A 67 -6.69 19.05 -9.79
C ASP A 67 -6.74 18.78 -8.26
N LYS A 68 -7.47 19.63 -7.53
CA LYS A 68 -7.75 19.48 -6.08
C LYS A 68 -8.38 18.11 -5.77
N LYS A 69 -9.19 17.57 -6.68
CA LYS A 69 -9.80 16.23 -6.56
C LYS A 69 -8.74 15.12 -6.50
N SER A 70 -7.67 15.23 -7.28
CA SER A 70 -6.61 14.21 -7.29
C SER A 70 -5.81 14.22 -5.99
N VAL A 71 -5.58 15.40 -5.40
CA VAL A 71 -4.96 15.55 -4.08
C VAL A 71 -5.85 14.95 -3.00
N ALA A 72 -7.15 15.26 -3.03
CA ALA A 72 -8.12 14.73 -2.08
C ALA A 72 -8.17 13.19 -2.13
N ILE A 73 -8.17 12.58 -3.32
CA ILE A 73 -8.13 11.12 -3.47
C ILE A 73 -6.84 10.55 -2.86
N MET A 74 -5.67 11.12 -3.15
CA MET A 74 -4.41 10.61 -2.57
C MET A 74 -4.37 10.76 -1.04
N LEU A 75 -4.90 11.85 -0.49
CA LEU A 75 -5.04 12.04 0.96
C LEU A 75 -5.97 10.98 1.57
N ILE A 76 -7.13 10.75 0.96
CA ILE A 76 -8.08 9.73 1.42
C ILE A 76 -7.43 8.35 1.38
N VAL A 77 -6.77 7.99 0.28
CA VAL A 77 -6.02 6.72 0.15
C VAL A 77 -4.95 6.61 1.22
N GLY A 78 -4.21 7.68 1.50
CA GLY A 78 -3.19 7.71 2.56
C GLY A 78 -3.78 7.52 3.95
N ILE A 79 -4.89 8.19 4.27
CA ILE A 79 -5.59 8.04 5.57
C ILE A 79 -6.12 6.62 5.74
N ILE A 80 -6.81 6.08 4.73
CA ILE A 80 -7.30 4.70 4.75
C ILE A 80 -6.12 3.73 4.89
N GLY A 81 -5.02 3.97 4.18
CA GLY A 81 -3.80 3.15 4.27
C GLY A 81 -3.20 3.15 5.67
N MET A 82 -3.14 4.31 6.32
CA MET A 82 -2.66 4.40 7.70
C MET A 82 -3.58 3.68 8.68
N ILE A 83 -4.90 3.81 8.51
CA ILE A 83 -5.88 3.09 9.34
C ILE A 83 -5.71 1.58 9.15
N LEU A 84 -5.62 1.08 7.91
CA LEU A 84 -5.38 -0.34 7.62
C LEU A 84 -4.03 -0.82 8.15
N GLY A 85 -2.99 0.02 8.06
CA GLY A 85 -1.67 -0.24 8.64
C GLY A 85 -1.74 -0.42 10.15
N GLY A 86 -2.43 0.51 10.83
CA GLY A 86 -2.66 0.44 12.28
C GLY A 86 -3.50 -0.77 12.68
N ILE A 87 -4.57 -1.08 11.94
CA ILE A 87 -5.40 -2.27 12.17
C ILE A 87 -4.57 -3.55 11.99
N ASN A 88 -3.81 -3.66 10.90
CA ASN A 88 -2.98 -4.84 10.63
C ASN A 88 -1.89 -5.02 11.70
N PHE A 89 -1.25 -3.94 12.11
CA PHE A 89 -0.31 -3.94 13.24
C PHE A 89 -0.99 -4.41 14.53
N TYR A 90 -2.12 -3.80 14.90
CA TYR A 90 -2.87 -4.15 16.10
C TYR A 90 -3.27 -5.63 16.12
N LEU A 91 -3.75 -6.13 14.98
CA LEU A 91 -4.13 -7.53 14.81
C LEU A 91 -2.93 -8.47 14.98
N MET A 92 -1.76 -8.13 14.44
CA MET A 92 -0.55 -8.94 14.62
C MET A 92 -0.03 -8.90 16.06
N ASP A 93 -0.08 -7.74 16.71
CA ASP A 93 0.39 -7.56 18.08
C ASP A 93 -0.48 -8.27 19.12
N HIS A 94 -1.79 -8.36 18.85
CA HIS A 94 -2.77 -9.02 19.72
C HIS A 94 -3.11 -10.44 19.29
N TYR A 95 -2.41 -10.98 18.28
CA TYR A 95 -2.62 -12.34 17.82
C TYR A 95 -2.13 -13.32 18.89
N LYS A 96 -3.07 -14.08 19.47
CA LYS A 96 -2.83 -15.12 20.47
C LYS A 96 -3.59 -16.38 20.08
#